data_AF-A0A0Q9R304-F1
#
_entry.id   AF-A0A0Q9R304-F1
#
_cell.length_a   1.000
_cell.length_b   1.000
_cell.length_c   1.000
_cell.angle_alpha   90.00
_cell.angle_beta   90.00
_cell.angle_gamma   90.00
#
_symmetry.space_group_name_H-M   'P 1'
#
loop_
_entity.id
_entity.type
_entity.pdbx_description
1 polymer ?
#
loop_
_entity_poly.entity_id
_entity_poly.type
_entity_poly.pdbx_seq_one_letter_code
_entity_poly.pdbx_strand_id
1 'polypeptide(L)'
;MASLPPDPALTDPMMRELRERHPDVDIVLLPPVPPLDEPVATAAQCHARTRHADRVLAALSERLDREPTARADYWWGQAHPESRRWVTAASYGDLGDEGAVPLLRRLANTLVHLGWEPRPAADGSPRVRGMAGPFELIAEATADAVAVRITSDPLHIPADLHVELQARMHAASGADA
;
A
#
# COMPACT_ATOMS: atom_id res chain seq x y z
N MET A 1 42.56 14.23 -2.99
CA MET A 1 41.93 13.13 -3.73
C MET A 1 41.38 12.16 -2.71
N ALA A 2 40.05 12.10 -2.52
CA ALA A 2 39.45 11.16 -1.59
C ALA A 2 39.55 9.75 -2.20
N SER A 3 40.31 8.87 -1.54
CA SER A 3 40.31 7.44 -1.86
C SER A 3 38.90 6.90 -1.63
N LEU A 4 38.31 6.28 -2.64
CA LEU A 4 37.14 5.43 -2.41
C LEU A 4 37.53 4.35 -1.38
N PRO A 5 36.66 4.03 -0.41
CA PRO A 5 36.89 2.91 0.47
C PRO A 5 37.06 1.62 -0.35
N PRO A 6 37.91 0.68 0.08
CA PRO A 6 38.08 -0.60 -0.62
C PRO A 6 36.72 -1.31 -0.72
N ASP A 7 36.42 -1.84 -1.92
CA ASP A 7 35.18 -2.58 -2.17
C ASP A 7 35.10 -3.79 -1.23
N PRO A 8 34.15 -3.84 -0.29
CA PRO A 8 34.02 -4.95 0.67
C PRO A 8 33.71 -6.28 0.00
N ALA A 9 33.19 -6.28 -1.24
CA ALA A 9 33.00 -7.49 -2.04
C ALA A 9 34.32 -8.14 -2.46
N LEU A 10 35.45 -7.42 -2.49
CA LEU A 10 36.75 -7.99 -2.84
C LEU A 10 37.34 -8.85 -1.71
N THR A 11 36.95 -8.58 -0.47
CA THR A 11 37.38 -9.36 0.70
C THR A 11 36.50 -10.58 0.96
N ASP A 12 35.30 -10.64 0.38
CA ASP A 12 34.39 -11.78 0.51
C ASP A 12 34.74 -12.90 -0.52
N PRO A 13 35.11 -14.12 -0.06
CA PRO A 13 35.48 -15.22 -0.96
C PRO A 13 34.36 -15.66 -1.92
N MET A 14 33.10 -15.61 -1.48
CA MET A 14 31.94 -15.99 -2.28
C MET A 14 31.70 -14.96 -3.38
N MET A 15 31.78 -13.66 -3.05
CA MET A 15 31.58 -12.57 -4.01
C MET A 15 32.67 -12.55 -5.09
N ARG A 16 33.90 -12.91 -4.72
CA ARG A 16 35.00 -13.07 -5.66
C ARG A 16 34.72 -14.18 -6.68
N GLU A 17 34.34 -15.37 -6.20
CA GLU A 17 34.03 -16.51 -7.09
C GLU A 17 32.83 -16.20 -8.01
N LEU A 18 31.80 -15.53 -7.50
CA LEU A 18 30.66 -15.08 -8.29
C LEU A 18 31.06 -14.16 -9.44
N ARG A 19 31.92 -13.16 -9.18
CA ARG A 19 32.41 -12.24 -10.22
C ARG A 19 33.32 -12.92 -11.23
N GLU A 20 34.14 -13.88 -10.79
CA GLU A 20 35.00 -14.67 -11.69
C GLU A 20 34.18 -15.54 -12.64
N ARG A 21 33.09 -16.15 -12.15
CA ARG A 21 32.21 -17.03 -12.93
C ARG A 21 31.20 -16.28 -13.79
N HIS A 22 30.82 -15.06 -13.38
CA HIS A 22 29.80 -14.25 -14.03
C HIS A 22 30.27 -12.79 -14.15
N PRO A 23 31.29 -12.51 -14.98
CA PRO A 23 31.84 -11.16 -15.15
C PRO A 23 30.86 -10.18 -15.81
N ASP A 24 29.77 -10.70 -16.38
CA ASP A 24 28.66 -9.98 -16.99
C ASP A 24 27.61 -9.49 -15.98
N VAL A 25 27.66 -9.96 -14.72
CA VAL A 25 26.69 -9.62 -13.67
C VAL A 25 27.25 -8.53 -12.76
N ASP A 26 26.54 -7.41 -12.66
CA ASP A 26 26.83 -6.36 -11.69
C ASP A 26 26.21 -6.72 -10.33
N ILE A 27 27.06 -6.91 -9.31
CA ILE A 27 26.64 -7.27 -7.95
C ILE A 27 26.84 -6.06 -7.05
N VAL A 28 25.73 -5.45 -6.64
CA VAL A 28 25.71 -4.29 -5.76
C VAL A 28 25.44 -4.72 -4.32
N LEU A 29 26.42 -4.51 -3.44
CA LEU A 29 26.23 -4.64 -2.00
C LEU A 29 25.54 -3.37 -1.47
N LEU A 30 24.33 -3.53 -0.97
CA LEU A 30 23.65 -2.45 -0.28
C LEU A 30 24.24 -2.29 1.13
N PRO A 31 24.39 -1.04 1.63
CA PRO A 31 24.81 -0.82 3.00
C PRO A 31 23.80 -1.47 3.97
N PRO A 32 24.25 -1.94 5.15
CA PRO A 32 23.35 -2.49 6.14
C PRO A 32 22.32 -1.43 6.53
N VAL A 33 21.05 -1.82 6.54
CA VAL A 33 19.96 -0.96 7.00
C VAL A 33 19.89 -1.05 8.53
N PRO A 34 19.86 0.08 9.26
CA PRO A 34 19.73 0.03 10.71
C PRO A 34 18.40 -0.63 11.12
N PRO A 35 18.36 -1.35 12.25
CA PRO A 35 17.14 -1.97 12.73
C PRO A 35 16.08 -0.90 13.03
N LEU A 36 14.81 -1.29 12.91
CA LEU A 36 13.68 -0.46 13.32
C LEU A 36 13.57 -0.44 14.85
N ASP A 37 13.32 0.75 15.40
CA ASP A 37 13.03 0.93 16.82
C ASP A 37 11.59 0.55 17.17
N GLU A 38 10.70 0.49 16.17
CA GLU A 38 9.30 0.13 16.34
C GLU A 38 9.13 -1.35 16.71
N PRO A 39 8.16 -1.66 17.59
CA PRO A 39 7.86 -3.05 17.95
C PRO A 39 7.36 -3.83 16.72
N VAL A 40 7.81 -5.09 16.63
CA VAL A 40 7.33 -6.03 15.62
C VAL A 40 5.81 -6.15 15.71
N ALA A 41 5.15 -5.95 14.57
CA ALA A 41 3.72 -6.12 14.45
C ALA A 41 3.34 -7.60 14.54
N THR A 42 2.24 -7.87 15.22
CA THR A 42 1.63 -9.19 15.30
C THR A 42 0.78 -9.46 14.06
N ALA A 43 0.59 -10.74 13.70
CA ALA A 43 -0.35 -11.14 12.65
C ALA A 43 -1.77 -10.58 12.89
N ALA A 44 -2.21 -10.50 14.15
CA ALA A 44 -3.51 -9.94 14.52
C ALA A 44 -3.62 -8.44 14.18
N GLN A 45 -2.56 -7.66 14.39
CA GLN A 45 -2.51 -6.25 14.00
C GLN A 45 -2.55 -6.11 12.47
N CYS A 46 -1.79 -6.92 11.73
CA CYS A 46 -1.83 -6.94 10.27
C CYS A 46 -3.25 -7.26 9.75
N HIS A 47 -3.90 -8.29 10.30
CA HIS A 47 -5.29 -8.66 9.98
C HIS A 47 -6.33 -7.62 10.40
N ALA A 48 -6.03 -6.82 11.43
CA ALA A 48 -6.89 -5.69 11.77
C ALA A 48 -6.81 -4.59 10.70
N ARG A 49 -5.64 -4.41 10.06
CA ARG A 49 -5.47 -3.43 8.96
C ARG A 49 -6.25 -3.82 7.71
N THR A 50 -6.12 -5.06 7.28
CA THR A 50 -6.83 -5.58 6.12
C THR A 50 -8.35 -5.49 6.31
N ARG A 51 -8.87 -6.05 7.42
CA ARG A 51 -10.30 -6.03 7.73
C ARG A 51 -10.89 -4.63 7.89
N HIS A 52 -10.12 -3.66 8.37
CA HIS A 52 -10.60 -2.29 8.45
C HIS A 52 -10.79 -1.70 7.05
N ALA A 53 -9.81 -1.86 6.15
CA ALA A 53 -9.93 -1.40 4.78
C ALA A 53 -11.10 -2.10 4.05
N ASP A 54 -11.27 -3.41 4.25
CA ASP A 54 -12.40 -4.17 3.71
C ASP A 54 -13.75 -3.60 4.14
N ARG A 55 -13.93 -3.34 5.45
CA ARG A 55 -15.18 -2.80 5.98
C ARG A 55 -15.47 -1.39 5.45
N VAL A 56 -14.44 -0.56 5.34
CA VAL A 56 -14.59 0.80 4.81
C VAL A 56 -15.00 0.73 3.34
N LEU A 57 -14.35 -0.10 2.53
CA LEU A 57 -14.70 -0.26 1.13
C LEU A 57 -16.11 -0.85 0.96
N ALA A 58 -16.48 -1.87 1.73
CA ALA A 58 -17.83 -2.44 1.71
C ALA A 58 -18.90 -1.41 2.09
N ALA A 59 -18.65 -0.61 3.13
CA ALA A 59 -19.58 0.45 3.53
C ALA A 59 -19.68 1.56 2.48
N LEU A 60 -18.57 1.88 1.78
CA LEU A 60 -18.60 2.78 0.64
C LEU A 60 -19.44 2.20 -0.50
N SER A 61 -19.21 0.95 -0.89
CA SER A 61 -19.97 0.29 -1.95
C SER A 61 -21.47 0.28 -1.66
N GLU A 62 -21.85 -0.11 -0.43
CA GLU A 62 -23.24 -0.14 0.01
C GLU A 62 -23.89 1.24 -0.05
N ARG A 63 -23.23 2.29 0.48
CA ARG A 63 -23.78 3.65 0.51
C ARG A 63 -23.80 4.34 -0.86
N LEU A 64 -22.90 3.94 -1.75
CA LEU A 64 -22.85 4.46 -3.12
C LEU A 64 -23.75 3.66 -4.08
N ASP A 65 -24.31 2.54 -3.61
CA ASP A 65 -25.09 1.57 -4.39
C ASP A 65 -24.31 1.10 -5.63
N ARG A 66 -23.03 0.78 -5.42
CA ARG A 66 -22.09 0.44 -6.49
C ARG A 66 -20.90 -0.34 -6.00
N GLU A 67 -20.51 -1.38 -6.72
CA GLU A 67 -19.26 -2.09 -6.46
C GLU A 67 -18.07 -1.51 -7.24
N PRO A 68 -16.83 -1.64 -6.74
CA PRO A 68 -15.64 -1.28 -7.49
C PRO A 68 -15.53 -2.14 -8.76
N THR A 69 -15.24 -1.51 -9.89
CA THR A 69 -14.96 -2.20 -11.16
C THR A 69 -13.57 -2.82 -11.18
N ALA A 70 -12.67 -2.30 -10.35
CA ALA A 70 -11.34 -2.86 -10.13
C ALA A 70 -10.93 -2.70 -8.66
N ARG A 71 -10.19 -3.69 -8.14
CA ARG A 71 -9.66 -3.70 -6.78
C ARG A 71 -8.31 -4.40 -6.74
N ALA A 72 -7.38 -3.84 -5.98
CA ALA A 72 -6.08 -4.42 -5.69
C ALA A 72 -5.70 -4.18 -4.23
N ASP A 73 -5.27 -5.24 -3.56
CA ASP A 73 -4.89 -5.25 -2.16
C ASP A 73 -3.45 -5.74 -2.03
N TYR A 74 -2.61 -5.01 -1.30
CA TYR A 74 -1.20 -5.37 -1.15
C TYR A 74 -0.52 -4.71 0.05
N TRP A 75 0.56 -5.33 0.50
CA TRP A 75 1.52 -4.72 1.42
C TRP A 75 2.56 -3.92 0.63
N TRP A 76 2.63 -2.61 0.87
CA TRP A 76 3.57 -1.73 0.20
C TRP A 76 4.81 -1.45 1.06
N GLY A 77 5.99 -1.76 0.50
CA GLY A 77 7.29 -1.52 1.15
C GLY A 77 7.59 -0.03 1.35
N GLN A 78 8.27 0.28 2.46
CA GLN A 78 8.79 1.61 2.76
C GLN A 78 10.30 1.68 2.50
N ALA A 79 10.92 2.78 2.93
CA ALA A 79 12.38 2.93 2.87
C ALA A 79 13.12 1.80 3.60
N HIS A 80 12.56 1.31 4.72
CA HIS A 80 13.06 0.13 5.41
C HIS A 80 12.39 -1.15 4.85
N PRO A 81 13.14 -2.22 4.56
CA PRO A 81 12.60 -3.45 3.96
C PRO A 81 11.59 -4.18 4.85
N GLU A 82 11.63 -3.95 6.16
CA GLU A 82 10.67 -4.49 7.14
C GLU A 82 9.58 -3.50 7.55
N SER A 83 9.60 -2.27 7.01
CA SER A 83 8.51 -1.33 7.23
C SER A 83 7.53 -1.43 6.06
N ARG A 84 6.28 -1.77 6.35
CA ARG A 84 5.25 -2.01 5.33
C ARG A 84 3.92 -1.39 5.76
N ARG A 85 3.18 -0.86 4.79
CA ARG A 85 1.81 -0.37 5.00
C ARG A 85 0.82 -1.20 4.20
N TRP A 86 -0.39 -1.38 4.72
CA TRP A 86 -1.48 -1.97 3.96
C TRP A 86 -2.03 -0.95 2.96
N VAL A 87 -2.29 -1.39 1.73
CA VAL A 87 -2.93 -0.58 0.70
C VAL A 87 -4.08 -1.36 0.07
N THR A 88 -5.26 -0.74 0.04
CA THR A 88 -6.40 -1.15 -0.78
C THR A 88 -6.64 -0.06 -1.81
N ALA A 89 -6.43 -0.38 -3.09
CA ALA A 89 -6.73 0.48 -4.22
C ALA A 89 -7.98 -0.05 -4.94
N ALA A 90 -8.98 0.80 -5.11
CA ALA A 90 -10.24 0.47 -5.75
C ALA A 90 -10.62 1.55 -6.77
N SER A 91 -11.34 1.18 -7.82
CA SER A 91 -11.87 2.12 -8.81
C SER A 91 -13.37 1.91 -8.96
N TYR A 92 -14.13 2.98 -8.89
CA TYR A 92 -15.56 3.00 -9.22
C TYR A 92 -15.71 3.58 -10.63
N GLY A 93 -15.76 2.70 -11.63
CA GLY A 93 -16.00 3.05 -13.04
C GLY A 93 -17.48 2.97 -13.42
N ASP A 94 -17.76 2.99 -14.73
CA ASP A 94 -19.09 2.84 -15.33
C ASP A 94 -20.13 3.85 -14.82
N LEU A 95 -19.70 5.11 -14.69
CA LEU A 95 -20.45 6.15 -13.98
C LEU A 95 -21.74 6.61 -14.68
N GLY A 96 -21.93 6.24 -15.95
CA GLY A 96 -23.06 6.69 -16.76
C GLY A 96 -23.14 8.23 -16.79
N ASP A 97 -24.35 8.76 -16.61
CA ASP A 97 -24.61 10.20 -16.67
C ASP A 97 -24.25 10.95 -15.38
N GLU A 98 -23.95 10.25 -14.28
CA GLU A 98 -23.63 10.89 -13.00
C GLU A 98 -22.28 11.63 -13.04
N GLY A 99 -21.29 11.05 -13.73
CA GLY A 99 -19.93 11.55 -13.78
C GLY A 99 -19.16 11.42 -12.46
N ALA A 100 -17.84 11.61 -12.52
CA ALA A 100 -16.94 11.31 -11.40
C ALA A 100 -17.02 12.33 -10.25
N VAL A 101 -17.23 13.61 -10.54
CA VAL A 101 -17.26 14.66 -9.50
C VAL A 101 -18.48 14.54 -8.57
N PRO A 102 -19.71 14.32 -9.05
CA PRO A 102 -20.84 14.06 -8.17
C PRO A 102 -20.67 12.81 -7.31
N LEU A 103 -20.15 11.71 -7.90
CA LEU A 103 -19.84 10.50 -7.13
C LEU A 103 -18.79 10.77 -6.04
N LEU A 104 -17.72 11.50 -6.35
CA LEU A 104 -16.69 11.88 -5.38
C LEU A 104 -17.28 12.70 -4.21
N ARG A 105 -18.23 13.59 -4.48
CA ARG A 105 -18.93 14.35 -3.42
C ARG A 105 -19.78 13.43 -2.54
N ARG A 106 -20.51 12.46 -3.12
CA ARG A 106 -21.26 11.46 -2.35
C ARG A 106 -20.33 10.61 -1.49
N LEU A 107 -19.21 10.18 -2.04
CA LEU A 107 -18.17 9.45 -1.32
C LEU A 107 -17.65 10.27 -0.13
N ALA A 108 -17.32 11.55 -0.34
CA ALA A 108 -16.86 12.42 0.75
C ALA A 108 -17.90 12.56 1.87
N ASN A 109 -19.18 12.70 1.53
CA ASN A 109 -20.26 12.73 2.53
C ASN A 109 -20.39 11.41 3.29
N THR A 110 -20.28 10.28 2.59
CA THR A 110 -20.26 8.96 3.21
C THR A 110 -19.11 8.81 4.21
N LEU A 111 -17.92 9.33 3.89
CA LEU A 111 -16.78 9.32 4.80
C LEU A 111 -17.07 10.07 6.11
N VAL A 112 -17.72 11.24 6.05
CA VAL A 112 -18.15 11.97 7.26
C VAL A 112 -19.04 11.08 8.13
N HIS A 113 -20.00 10.37 7.53
CA HIS A 113 -20.88 9.45 8.25
C HIS A 113 -20.18 8.21 8.81
N LEU A 114 -19.00 7.85 8.29
CA LEU A 114 -18.15 6.79 8.82
C LEU A 114 -17.18 7.28 9.89
N GLY A 115 -17.26 8.56 10.28
CA GLY A 115 -16.39 9.17 11.30
C GLY A 115 -15.01 9.54 10.77
N TRP A 116 -14.84 9.65 9.45
CA TRP A 116 -13.61 10.14 8.84
C TRP A 116 -13.62 11.67 8.77
N GLU A 117 -12.44 12.26 8.62
CA GLU A 117 -12.25 13.71 8.42
C GLU A 117 -11.86 14.04 6.96
N PRO A 118 -12.80 14.01 6.00
CA PRO A 118 -12.50 14.32 4.61
C PRO A 118 -12.21 15.81 4.41
N ARG A 119 -11.14 16.11 3.67
CA ARG A 119 -10.74 17.45 3.23
C ARG A 119 -10.56 17.44 1.70
N PRO A 120 -11.10 18.43 0.98
CA PRO A 120 -10.78 18.59 -0.43
C PRO A 120 -9.29 18.91 -0.61
N ALA A 121 -8.74 18.59 -1.78
CA ALA A 121 -7.37 18.95 -2.11
C ALA A 121 -7.20 20.47 -2.16
N ALA A 122 -6.09 20.96 -1.60
CA ALA A 122 -5.80 22.40 -1.51
C ALA A 122 -5.48 23.04 -2.87
N ASP A 123 -5.09 22.23 -3.85
CA ASP A 123 -4.75 22.63 -5.22
C ASP A 123 -5.98 22.78 -6.13
N GLY A 124 -7.19 22.53 -5.61
CA GLY A 124 -8.44 22.61 -6.38
C GLY A 124 -8.68 21.42 -7.32
N SER A 125 -7.80 20.41 -7.30
CA SER A 125 -8.05 19.16 -8.02
C SER A 125 -9.29 18.45 -7.46
N PRO A 126 -10.03 17.66 -8.28
CA PRO A 126 -11.20 16.92 -7.82
C PRO A 126 -10.76 15.68 -7.03
N ARG A 127 -10.18 15.94 -5.86
CA ARG A 127 -9.61 14.94 -4.95
C ARG A 127 -10.00 15.26 -3.52
N VAL A 128 -10.22 14.20 -2.75
CA VAL A 128 -10.57 14.24 -1.32
C VAL A 128 -9.59 13.37 -0.56
N ARG A 129 -9.09 13.88 0.56
CA ARG A 129 -8.25 13.16 1.51
C ARG A 129 -8.98 13.05 2.84
N GLY A 130 -9.24 11.84 3.30
CA GLY A 130 -9.83 11.54 4.61
C GLY A 130 -8.83 10.88 5.54
N MET A 131 -8.91 11.21 6.84
CA MET A 131 -8.15 10.56 7.90
C MET A 131 -9.11 9.88 8.89
N ALA A 132 -8.75 8.68 9.36
CA ALA A 132 -9.43 7.99 10.46
C ALA A 132 -8.43 7.17 11.27
N GLY A 133 -7.92 7.79 12.35
CA GLY A 133 -6.86 7.21 13.15
C GLY A 133 -5.65 6.85 12.27
N PRO A 134 -5.19 5.59 12.28
CA PRO A 134 -3.98 5.18 11.57
C PRO A 134 -4.23 4.80 10.10
N PHE A 135 -5.25 5.40 9.49
CA PHE A 135 -5.60 5.21 8.09
C PHE A 135 -5.80 6.55 7.39
N GLU A 136 -5.35 6.57 6.15
CA GLU A 136 -5.59 7.62 5.17
C GLU A 136 -6.41 7.03 4.02
N LEU A 137 -7.33 7.83 3.49
CA LEU A 137 -8.05 7.53 2.28
C LEU A 137 -7.89 8.70 1.32
N ILE A 138 -7.42 8.44 0.12
CA ILE A 138 -7.36 9.42 -0.97
C ILE A 138 -8.32 8.95 -2.06
N ALA A 139 -9.29 9.79 -2.39
CA ALA A 139 -10.21 9.57 -3.49
C ALA A 139 -10.03 10.66 -4.55
N GLU A 140 -9.93 10.30 -5.81
CA GLU A 140 -9.69 11.20 -6.94
C GLU A 140 -10.65 10.88 -8.08
N ALA A 141 -11.31 11.90 -8.61
CA ALA A 141 -12.14 11.79 -9.79
C ALA A 141 -11.28 11.93 -11.06
N THR A 142 -11.34 10.93 -11.93
CA THR A 142 -10.82 11.00 -13.30
C THR A 142 -11.96 11.33 -14.27
N ALA A 143 -11.74 11.22 -15.58
CA ALA A 143 -12.77 11.50 -16.57
C ALA A 143 -13.99 10.56 -16.45
N ASP A 144 -13.76 9.30 -16.09
CA ASP A 144 -14.73 8.20 -16.19
C ASP A 144 -14.79 7.32 -14.93
N ALA A 145 -14.02 7.63 -13.89
CA ALA A 145 -13.98 6.85 -12.66
C ALA A 145 -13.70 7.70 -11.41
N VAL A 146 -13.97 7.12 -10.25
CA VAL A 146 -13.43 7.61 -8.97
C VAL A 146 -12.47 6.55 -8.43
N ALA A 147 -11.18 6.88 -8.43
CA ALA A 147 -10.15 6.06 -7.83
C ALA A 147 -10.11 6.31 -6.32
N VAL A 148 -10.06 5.25 -5.52
CA VAL A 148 -10.00 5.30 -4.06
C VAL A 148 -8.80 4.50 -3.60
N ARG A 149 -7.99 5.06 -2.71
CA ARG A 149 -6.85 4.39 -2.10
C ARG A 149 -6.90 4.54 -0.59
N ILE A 150 -7.08 3.43 0.10
CA ILE A 150 -7.03 3.33 1.57
C ILE A 150 -5.64 2.82 1.95
N THR A 151 -4.95 3.57 2.79
CA THR A 151 -3.57 3.29 3.21
C THR A 151 -3.48 3.30 4.72
N SER A 152 -2.86 2.29 5.34
CA SER A 152 -2.57 2.33 6.76
C SER A 152 -1.27 3.07 7.07
N ASP A 153 -1.07 3.44 8.33
CA ASP A 153 0.26 3.70 8.87
C ASP A 153 1.17 2.47 8.66
N PRO A 154 2.49 2.69 8.53
CA PRO A 154 3.44 1.60 8.41
C PRO A 154 3.50 0.78 9.71
N LEU A 155 3.76 -0.51 9.54
CA LEU A 155 4.05 -1.48 10.59
C LEU A 155 5.43 -2.07 10.36
N HIS A 156 6.12 -2.40 11.44
CA HIS A 156 7.30 -3.26 11.41
C HIS A 156 6.84 -4.71 11.19
N ILE A 157 6.99 -5.20 9.96
CA ILE A 157 6.63 -6.56 9.53
C ILE A 157 7.91 -7.27 9.09
N PRO A 158 8.46 -8.17 9.90
CA PRO A 158 9.61 -9.00 9.53
C PRO A 158 9.33 -9.88 8.31
N ALA A 159 10.39 -10.35 7.67
CA ALA A 159 10.31 -11.07 6.39
C ALA A 159 9.48 -12.36 6.47
N ASP A 160 9.62 -13.13 7.54
CA ASP A 160 8.88 -14.37 7.80
C ASP A 160 7.37 -14.11 7.91
N LEU A 161 6.96 -13.12 8.72
CA LEU A 161 5.57 -12.72 8.84
C LEU A 161 5.01 -12.21 7.51
N HIS A 162 5.79 -11.46 6.74
CA HIS A 162 5.36 -10.97 5.44
C HIS A 162 5.06 -12.12 4.45
N VAL A 163 5.92 -13.14 4.41
CA VAL A 163 5.69 -14.35 3.58
C VAL A 163 4.40 -15.05 3.97
N GLU A 164 4.12 -15.20 5.28
CA GLU A 164 2.87 -15.78 5.75
C GLU A 164 1.63 -14.96 5.34
N LEU A 165 1.72 -13.63 5.42
CA LEU A 165 0.64 -12.73 5.01
C LEU A 165 0.38 -12.83 3.51
N GLN A 166 1.42 -12.86 2.67
CA GLN A 166 1.28 -13.02 1.23
C GLN A 166 0.65 -14.37 0.86
N ALA A 167 1.10 -15.46 1.47
CA ALA A 167 0.53 -16.79 1.23
C ALA A 167 -0.98 -16.84 1.53
N ARG A 168 -1.41 -16.20 2.63
CA ARG A 168 -2.83 -16.10 2.99
C ARG A 168 -3.64 -15.27 2.00
N MET A 169 -3.09 -14.15 1.52
CA MET A 169 -3.77 -13.32 0.52
C MET A 169 -4.00 -14.09 -0.79
N HIS A 170 -2.98 -14.80 -1.26
CA HIS A 170 -3.12 -15.64 -2.46
C HIS A 170 -4.14 -16.77 -2.27
N ALA A 171 -4.17 -17.40 -1.09
CA ALA A 171 -5.17 -18.41 -0.78
C ALA A 171 -6.60 -17.85 -0.78
N ALA A 172 -6.80 -16.62 -0.28
CA ALA A 172 -8.10 -15.95 -0.30
C ALA A 172 -8.54 -15.59 -1.73
N SER A 173 -7.65 -15.03 -2.55
CA SER A 173 -7.96 -14.69 -3.95
C SER A 173 -8.23 -15.90 -4.85
N GLY A 174 -7.65 -17.07 -4.52
CA GLY A 174 -7.86 -18.31 -5.26
C GLY A 174 -9.11 -19.10 -4.87
N ALA A 175 -9.77 -18.75 -3.76
CA ALA A 175 -10.99 -19.43 -3.31
C ALA A 175 -12.27 -18.85 -3.95
N ASP A 176 -12.19 -17.67 -4.56
CA ASP A 176 -13.29 -16.99 -5.26
C ASP A 176 -13.29 -17.21 -6.79
N ALA A 177 -12.49 -18.18 -7.29
CA ALA A 177 -12.40 -18.57 -8.70
C ALA A 177 -12.94 -19.99 -8.93
#